data_AF-A0A6C0KBX3-F1
#
_entry.id   AF-A0A6C0KBX3-F1
#
_cell.length_a   1.000
_cell.length_b   1.000
_cell.length_c   1.000
_cell.angle_alpha   90.00
_cell.angle_beta   90.00
_cell.angle_gamma   90.00
#
_symmetry.space_group_name_H-M   'P 1'
#
loop_
_entity.id
_entity.type
_entity.pdbx_description
1 polymer ?
#
loop_
_entity_poly.entity_id
_entity_poly.type
_entity_poly.pdbx_seq_one_letter_code
_entity_poly.pdbx_strand_id
1 'polypeptide(L)'
;MSRVAENTMPIPMRCMNCGNVLADLWRYYQRRTKELRGGNSATLLILDETKLPKTPEGQVLDELGLHRYCCRKELLTYRETY
;
A
#
# COMPACT_ATOMS: atom_id res chain seq x y z
N MET A 1 18.30 -9.14 21.58
CA MET A 1 19.47 -8.87 20.73
C MET A 1 18.98 -8.94 19.29
N SER A 2 18.73 -7.88 18.53
CA SER A 2 19.06 -6.47 18.65
C SER A 2 17.86 -5.68 18.13
N ARG A 3 17.29 -4.81 18.96
CA ARG A 3 16.26 -3.85 18.54
C ARG A 3 16.98 -2.82 17.70
N VAL A 4 16.98 -3.01 16.38
CA VAL A 4 17.42 -1.99 15.43
C VAL A 4 16.36 -0.90 15.45
N ALA A 5 16.41 -0.06 16.49
CA ALA A 5 16.12 1.34 16.34
C ALA A 5 17.24 1.93 15.46
N GLU A 6 16.92 2.98 14.72
CA GLU A 6 17.81 3.74 13.81
C GLU A 6 17.84 3.23 12.37
N ASN A 7 16.78 3.55 11.60
CA ASN A 7 16.96 4.34 10.38
C ASN A 7 15.60 4.89 9.91
N THR A 8 15.34 6.16 10.17
CA THR A 8 14.22 6.91 9.59
C THR A 8 14.45 7.03 8.08
N MET A 9 13.95 6.07 7.31
CA MET A 9 13.71 6.27 5.89
C MET A 9 12.29 6.81 5.75
N PRO A 10 12.07 8.12 5.60
CA PRO A 10 10.77 8.63 5.16
C PRO A 10 10.48 8.08 3.77
N ILE A 11 9.20 7.90 3.42
CA ILE A 11 8.80 7.61 2.04
C ILE A 11 9.47 8.61 1.11
N PRO A 12 10.00 8.15 -0.04
CA PRO A 12 10.59 9.06 -1.00
C PRO A 12 9.54 10.10 -1.41
N MET A 13 9.91 11.38 -1.33
CA MET A 13 8.95 12.48 -1.58
C MET A 13 8.27 12.34 -2.95
N ARG A 14 9.02 11.84 -3.94
CA ARG A 14 8.54 11.48 -5.27
C ARG A 14 8.94 10.04 -5.60
N CYS A 15 8.17 9.36 -6.43
CA CYS A 15 8.57 8.07 -6.97
C CYS A 15 9.83 8.19 -7.83
N MET A 16 10.81 7.32 -7.58
CA MET A 16 12.10 7.29 -8.28
C MET A 16 11.98 7.06 -9.80
N ASN A 17 10.87 6.50 -10.27
CA ASN A 17 10.66 6.17 -11.68
C ASN A 17 9.66 7.08 -12.39
N CYS A 18 8.55 7.46 -11.73
CA CYS A 18 7.47 8.26 -12.33
C CYS A 18 7.53 9.77 -11.97
N GLY A 19 8.24 10.16 -10.92
CA GLY A 19 8.29 11.55 -10.44
C GLY A 19 7.02 12.05 -9.72
N ASN A 20 5.97 11.22 -9.62
CA ASN A 20 4.74 11.54 -8.87
C ASN A 20 5.06 11.74 -7.38
N VAL A 21 4.39 12.70 -6.76
CA VAL A 21 4.50 12.97 -5.31
C VAL A 21 3.82 11.85 -4.53
N LEU A 22 4.56 11.21 -3.60
CA LEU A 22 4.09 10.08 -2.80
C LEU A 22 4.06 10.37 -1.29
N ALA A 23 4.78 11.39 -0.82
CA ALA A 23 4.95 11.68 0.61
C ALA A 23 3.63 11.79 1.37
N ASP A 24 2.68 12.54 0.81
CA ASP A 24 1.43 12.89 1.48
C ASP A 24 0.42 11.73 1.50
N LEU A 25 0.60 10.75 0.61
CA LEU A 25 -0.35 9.66 0.39
C LEU A 25 -0.25 8.57 1.46
N TRP A 26 0.88 8.46 2.17
CA TRP A 26 1.11 7.38 3.13
C TRP A 26 0.14 7.36 4.30
N ARG A 27 -0.10 8.52 4.91
CA ARG A 27 -0.98 8.64 6.07
C ARG A 27 -2.42 8.24 5.71
N TYR A 28 -2.84 8.60 4.50
CA TYR A 28 -4.12 8.18 3.95
C TYR A 28 -4.14 6.67 3.71
N TYR A 29 -3.12 6.14 3.04
CA TYR A 29 -2.99 4.71 2.74
C TYR A 29 -3.05 3.85 4.01
N GLN A 30 -2.32 4.22 5.08
CA GLN A 30 -2.35 3.50 6.35
C GLN A 30 -3.74 3.51 7.01
N ARG A 31 -4.39 4.67 7.04
CA ARG A 31 -5.72 4.83 7.65
C ARG A 31 -6.75 3.97 6.92
N ARG A 32 -6.78 4.10 5.59
CA ARG A 32 -7.71 3.38 4.73
C ARG A 32 -7.49 1.87 4.73
N THR A 33 -6.23 1.44 4.72
CA THR A 33 -5.88 0.02 4.82
C THR A 33 -6.31 -0.57 6.17
N LYS A 34 -6.19 0.18 7.28
CA LYS A 34 -6.69 -0.26 8.60
C LYS A 34 -8.21 -0.41 8.63
N GLU A 35 -8.94 0.53 8.03
CA GLU A 35 -10.41 0.47 7.90
C GLU A 35 -10.86 -0.77 7.12
N LEU A 36 -10.24 -1.02 5.95
CA LEU A 36 -10.61 -2.13 5.07
C LEU A 36 -10.13 -3.50 5.59
N ARG A 37 -9.04 -3.55 6.35
CA ARG A 37 -8.58 -4.80 7.00
C ARG A 37 -9.52 -5.25 8.13
N GLY A 38 -10.27 -4.33 8.75
CA GLY A 38 -11.24 -4.65 9.81
C GLY A 38 -12.51 -5.33 9.31
N GLY A 39 -12.77 -5.32 7.99
CA GLY A 39 -13.89 -6.00 7.38
C GLY A 39 -13.51 -6.43 5.98
N ASN A 40 -12.95 -7.64 5.87
CA ASN A 40 -12.95 -8.53 4.70
C ASN A 40 -11.99 -9.69 4.99
N SER A 41 -12.39 -10.57 5.91
CA SER A 41 -11.78 -11.90 6.01
C SER A 41 -12.06 -12.64 4.70
N ALA A 42 -11.04 -12.66 3.84
CA ALA A 42 -10.81 -13.63 2.79
C ALA A 42 -12.08 -14.16 2.12
N THR A 43 -12.55 -13.48 1.06
CA THR A 43 -13.43 -14.13 0.10
C THR A 43 -12.70 -15.38 -0.39
N LEU A 44 -13.23 -16.51 0.05
CA LEU A 44 -12.91 -17.87 -0.34
C LEU A 44 -12.67 -17.92 -1.85
N LEU A 45 -11.65 -18.65 -2.27
CA LEU A 45 -11.39 -18.98 -3.68
C LEU A 45 -12.71 -19.46 -4.31
N ILE A 46 -13.36 -18.58 -5.07
CA ILE A 46 -14.58 -18.90 -5.81
C ILE A 46 -14.15 -19.78 -6.97
N LEU A 47 -14.89 -20.86 -7.20
CA LEU A 47 -14.71 -21.83 -8.28
C LEU A 47 -14.83 -21.23 -9.70
N ASP A 48 -15.08 -19.92 -9.82
CA ASP A 48 -15.20 -19.19 -11.07
C ASP A 48 -13.91 -18.39 -11.34
N GLU A 49 -13.22 -18.72 -12.44
CA GLU A 49 -11.99 -18.07 -12.92
C GLU A 49 -12.09 -16.55 -13.15
N THR A 50 -13.28 -15.95 -12.99
CA THR A 50 -13.59 -14.58 -13.46
C THR A 50 -13.85 -13.55 -12.38
N LYS A 51 -13.90 -13.89 -11.07
CA LYS A 51 -14.15 -12.89 -10.02
C LYS A 51 -13.16 -13.00 -8.87
N LEU A 52 -11.93 -12.58 -9.14
CA LEU A 52 -10.95 -12.32 -8.10
C LEU A 52 -11.26 -10.94 -7.47
N PRO A 53 -11.70 -10.86 -6.21
CA PRO A 53 -11.90 -9.59 -5.56
C PRO A 53 -10.55 -8.91 -5.35
N LYS A 54 -10.49 -7.61 -5.64
CA LYS A 54 -9.28 -6.82 -5.41
C LYS A 54 -8.96 -6.83 -3.92
N THR A 55 -7.70 -7.09 -3.57
CA THR A 55 -7.20 -6.98 -2.20
C THR A 55 -7.52 -5.60 -1.64
N PRO A 56 -7.73 -5.47 -0.31
CA PRO A 56 -8.02 -4.19 0.30
C PRO A 56 -6.93 -3.17 -0.02
N GLU A 57 -5.65 -3.58 -0.04
CA GLU A 57 -4.53 -2.72 -0.47
C GLU A 57 -4.67 -2.27 -1.93
N GLY A 58 -5.10 -3.16 -2.82
CA GLY A 58 -5.34 -2.84 -4.23
C GLY A 58 -6.46 -1.81 -4.42
N GLN A 59 -7.53 -1.90 -3.63
CA GLN A 59 -8.62 -0.93 -3.64
C GLN A 59 -8.15 0.45 -3.18
N VAL A 60 -7.35 0.54 -2.10
CA VAL A 60 -6.79 1.81 -1.65
C VAL A 60 -5.87 2.44 -2.69
N LEU A 61 -5.04 1.63 -3.36
CA LEU A 61 -4.14 2.13 -4.40
C LEU A 61 -4.89 2.64 -5.65
N ASP A 62 -6.05 2.05 -5.95
CA ASP A 62 -6.94 2.52 -7.01
C ASP A 62 -7.64 3.84 -6.62
N GLU A 63 -8.12 3.97 -5.37
CA GLU A 63 -8.70 5.21 -4.82
C GLU A 63 -7.71 6.37 -4.84
N LEU A 64 -6.43 6.10 -4.60
CA LEU A 64 -5.34 7.09 -4.65
C LEU A 64 -4.94 7.51 -6.08
N GLY A 65 -5.55 6.93 -7.13
CA GLY A 65 -5.23 7.25 -8.53
C GLY A 65 -3.85 6.76 -8.99
N LEU A 66 -3.22 5.88 -8.24
CA LEU A 66 -1.89 5.37 -8.57
C LEU A 66 -1.99 4.21 -9.54
N HIS A 67 -2.16 4.44 -10.84
CA HIS A 67 -2.27 3.35 -11.83
C HIS A 67 -0.93 2.71 -12.22
N ARG A 68 0.18 3.44 -12.11
CA ARG A 68 1.50 2.95 -12.51
C ARG A 68 2.09 2.03 -11.45
N TYR A 69 2.65 0.90 -11.90
CA TYR A 69 3.27 -0.09 -11.03
C TYR A 69 4.43 0.48 -10.19
N CYS A 70 5.21 1.41 -10.75
CA CYS A 70 6.35 2.01 -10.06
C CYS A 70 5.92 2.79 -8.82
N CYS A 71 4.85 3.58 -8.92
CA CYS A 71 4.37 4.38 -7.81
C CYS A 71 3.64 3.48 -6.75
N ARG A 72 3.01 2.36 -7.18
CA ARG A 72 2.44 1.33 -6.27
C ARG A 72 3.51 0.55 -5.50
N LYS A 73 4.61 0.16 -6.17
CA LYS A 73 5.71 -0.61 -5.56
C LYS A 73 6.30 0.11 -4.36
N GLU A 74 6.57 1.41 -4.50
CA GLU A 74 7.11 2.25 -3.43
C GLU A 74 6.20 2.21 -2.19
N LEU A 75 4.88 2.40 -2.38
CA LEU A 75 3.89 2.38 -1.29
C LEU A 75 3.70 1.00 -0.66
N LEU A 76 3.75 -0.09 -1.43
CA LEU A 76 3.61 -1.46 -0.93
C LEU A 76 4.85 -1.95 -0.18
N THR A 77 6.03 -1.52 -0.63
CA THR A 77 7.32 -1.98 -0.08
C THR A 77 7.77 -1.10 1.08
N TYR A 78 7.28 0.14 1.14
CA TYR A 78 7.60 1.02 2.23
C TYR A 78 7.16 0.44 3.58
N ARG A 79 8.11 0.36 4.51
CA ARG A 79 7.87 -0.02 5.89
C ARG A 79 8.31 1.12 6.78
N GLU A 80 7.38 1.57 7.61
CA GLU A 80 7.68 2.49 8.70
C GLU A 80 8.33 1.66 9.83
N THR A 81 9.65 1.52 9.78
CA THR A 81 10.42 0.89 10.85
C THR A 81 10.72 1.93 11.91
N TYR A 82 10.06 1.80 13.08
CA TYR A 82 10.40 2.53 14.31
C TYR A 82 11.41 1.73 15.13
#